data_AF-A0A950PCX9-F1
#
_entry.id   AF-A0A950PCX9-F1
#
_cell.length_a   1.000
_cell.length_b   1.000
_cell.length_c   1.000
_cell.angle_alpha   90.00
_cell.angle_beta   90.00
_cell.angle_gamma   90.00
#
_symmetry.space_group_name_H-M   'P 1'
#
loop_
_entity.id
_entity.type
_entity.pdbx_description
1 polymer ?
#
loop_
_entity_poly.entity_id
_entity_poly.type
_entity_poly.pdbx_seq_one_letter_code
_entity_poly.pdbx_strand_id
1 'polypeptide(L)'
;MMAYNVLILGASYGSLLATKLLFGGHKITMVCLPAEVEAFNSEGARVRLPIRGRKEPVELDSRKLPGKLSATGPTDVNPADYDLVALAMQEPQYRSPGVRELLDAVARGRIPCMSIMNMPPLPYLKRIPGLNTDALTSAFTDASVWSNFDPGLLTLCSPDPQAIRPPGEKINFLLVTLPTNFKVARFDSDKDTAILRRLEKDVDGARYNTGDGPIELPVKLRVHDSIFVPLAKWAMLLTGNYRCVTQDGAIDIKDAVHRDIETSRTVYNWVCGVCERLGASPNDLVPFEKYAAAANDLVRPSSAARALNNGVPNIERTDRLVQLIGAQYGMRNEVVDRTVALVDARLATNRKTAAA
;
A
#
# COMPACT_ATOMS: atom_id res chain seq x y z
N MET A 1 13.81 0.01 25.60
CA MET A 1 13.69 -0.49 24.22
C MET A 1 14.34 0.51 23.30
N MET A 2 15.03 0.08 22.24
CA MET A 2 15.46 1.03 21.20
C MET A 2 14.22 1.50 20.43
N ALA A 3 14.00 2.80 20.40
CA ALA A 3 12.93 3.43 19.64
C ALA A 3 13.50 3.91 18.31
N TYR A 4 12.85 3.57 17.21
CA TYR A 4 13.20 4.09 15.88
C TYR A 4 12.48 5.40 15.59
N ASN A 5 13.12 6.24 14.79
CA ASN A 5 12.54 7.38 14.12
C ASN A 5 12.06 6.92 12.73
N VAL A 6 10.76 6.95 12.48
CA VAL A 6 10.16 6.53 11.20
C VAL A 6 9.51 7.72 10.53
N LEU A 7 9.94 8.02 9.31
CA LEU A 7 9.29 8.99 8.43
C LEU A 7 8.22 8.26 7.62
N ILE A 8 7.01 8.81 7.50
CA ILE A 8 5.96 8.25 6.65
C ILE A 8 5.54 9.29 5.63
N LEU A 9 5.76 9.03 4.34
CA LEU A 9 5.29 9.89 3.27
C LEU A 9 3.82 9.55 2.98
N GLY A 10 2.89 10.43 3.38
CA GLY A 10 1.45 10.24 3.27
C GLY A 10 0.79 9.92 4.61
N ALA A 11 -0.12 10.78 5.09
CA ALA A 11 -0.72 10.66 6.42
C ALA A 11 -2.07 9.92 6.47
N SER A 12 -2.80 9.79 5.36
CA SER A 12 -4.11 9.14 5.38
C SER A 12 -4.02 7.66 5.77
N TYR A 13 -3.66 6.77 4.85
CA TYR A 13 -3.47 5.35 5.19
C TYR A 13 -2.22 5.11 6.05
N GLY A 14 -1.21 5.99 5.92
CA GLY A 14 -0.01 5.97 6.77
C GLY A 14 -0.29 6.11 8.27
N SER A 15 -1.37 6.80 8.66
CA SER A 15 -1.78 6.90 10.08
C SER A 15 -2.14 5.54 10.71
N LEU A 16 -2.61 4.57 9.92
CA LEU A 16 -2.84 3.21 10.42
C LEU A 16 -1.52 2.56 10.81
N LEU A 17 -0.51 2.58 9.93
CA LEU A 17 0.82 2.07 10.25
C LEU A 17 1.41 2.85 11.45
N ALA A 18 1.37 4.19 11.41
CA ALA A 18 1.88 5.05 12.47
C ALA A 18 1.31 4.64 13.85
N THR A 19 -0.02 4.56 13.97
CA THR A 19 -0.67 4.19 15.24
C THR A 19 -0.30 2.81 15.74
N LYS A 20 -0.05 1.85 14.85
CA LYS A 20 0.49 0.54 15.25
C LYS A 20 1.91 0.64 15.80
N LEU A 21 2.79 1.39 15.12
CA LEU A 21 4.19 1.56 15.53
C LEU A 21 4.33 2.35 16.85
N LEU A 22 3.42 3.28 17.14
CA LEU A 22 3.45 4.05 18.40
C LEU A 22 3.33 3.17 19.65
N PHE A 23 2.76 1.96 19.57
CA PHE A 23 2.74 1.02 20.70
C PHE A 23 4.14 0.57 21.14
N GLY A 24 5.10 0.53 20.22
CA GLY A 24 6.50 0.21 20.49
C GLY A 24 7.31 1.36 21.11
N GLY A 25 6.71 2.52 21.35
CA GLY A 25 7.42 3.73 21.81
C GLY A 25 8.22 4.43 20.71
N HIS A 26 7.99 4.10 19.43
CA HIS A 26 8.68 4.71 18.30
C HIS A 26 8.24 6.17 18.06
N LYS A 27 9.08 6.94 17.37
CA LYS A 27 8.79 8.32 16.97
C LYS A 27 8.44 8.34 15.49
N ILE A 28 7.26 8.85 15.17
CA ILE A 28 6.74 8.86 13.80
C ILE A 28 6.54 10.30 13.35
N THR A 29 7.10 10.64 12.19
CA THR A 29 6.83 11.91 11.49
C THR A 29 6.10 11.60 10.19
N MET A 30 4.92 12.18 9.99
CA MET A 30 4.17 12.03 8.74
C MET A 30 4.33 13.26 7.84
N VAL A 31 4.67 13.04 6.58
CA VAL A 31 4.68 14.09 5.55
C VAL A 31 3.30 14.16 4.91
N CYS A 32 2.67 15.32 4.99
CA CYS A 32 1.29 15.51 4.54
C CYS A 32 0.97 16.96 4.19
N LEU A 33 -0.26 17.22 3.76
CA LEU A 33 -0.70 18.56 3.38
C LEU A 33 -0.88 19.46 4.61
N PRO A 34 -0.81 20.80 4.48
CA PRO A 34 -0.86 21.73 5.62
C PRO A 34 -2.05 21.51 6.58
N ALA A 35 -3.26 21.27 6.05
CA ALA A 35 -4.44 20.99 6.88
C ALA A 35 -4.33 19.65 7.64
N GLU A 36 -3.64 18.66 7.08
CA GLU A 36 -3.32 17.40 7.77
C GLU A 36 -2.26 17.66 8.86
N VAL A 37 -1.23 18.45 8.56
CA VAL A 37 -0.19 18.83 9.54
C VAL A 37 -0.81 19.46 10.79
N GLU A 38 -1.70 20.44 10.60
CA GLU A 38 -2.40 21.09 11.71
C GLU A 38 -3.24 20.10 12.52
N ALA A 39 -4.08 19.29 11.85
CA ALA A 39 -4.96 18.33 12.51
C ALA A 39 -4.18 17.24 13.27
N PHE A 40 -3.14 16.66 12.68
CA PHE A 40 -2.35 15.61 13.33
C PHE A 40 -1.51 16.14 14.49
N ASN A 41 -0.95 17.34 14.39
CA ASN A 41 -0.15 17.92 15.48
C ASN A 41 -1.00 18.40 16.65
N SER A 42 -2.21 18.92 16.40
CA SER A 42 -3.10 19.42 17.47
C SER A 42 -3.98 18.33 18.09
N GLU A 43 -4.57 17.47 17.26
CA GLU A 43 -5.58 16.49 17.67
C GLU A 43 -5.09 15.04 17.66
N GLY A 44 -3.92 14.76 17.06
CA GLY A 44 -3.41 13.41 16.86
C GLY A 44 -4.18 12.61 15.80
N ALA A 45 -3.71 11.40 15.48
CA ALA A 45 -4.47 10.44 14.69
C ALA A 45 -5.56 9.73 15.52
N ARG A 46 -6.73 9.50 14.92
CA ARG A 46 -7.84 8.73 15.47
C ARG A 46 -8.11 7.52 14.58
N VAL A 47 -7.85 6.31 15.09
CA VAL A 47 -8.01 5.07 14.31
C VAL A 47 -8.99 4.15 15.00
N ARG A 48 -10.12 3.87 14.34
CA ARG A 48 -11.17 2.98 14.83
C ARG A 48 -10.99 1.57 14.26
N LEU A 49 -10.89 0.59 15.14
CA LEU A 49 -10.58 -0.81 14.84
C LEU A 49 -11.69 -1.74 15.33
N PRO A 50 -12.24 -2.63 14.49
CA PRO A 50 -13.08 -3.73 14.96
C PRO A 50 -12.23 -4.73 15.73
N ILE A 51 -12.74 -5.22 16.86
CA ILE A 51 -12.04 -6.22 17.70
C ILE A 51 -12.84 -7.52 17.68
N ARG A 52 -12.16 -8.64 17.42
CA ARG A 52 -12.80 -9.95 17.42
C ARG A 52 -13.45 -10.22 18.78
N GLY A 53 -14.72 -10.62 18.77
CA GLY A 53 -15.47 -10.91 19.99
C GLY A 53 -16.02 -9.69 20.74
N ARG A 54 -15.84 -8.47 20.20
CA ARG A 54 -16.48 -7.25 20.74
C ARG A 54 -17.49 -6.71 19.74
N LYS A 55 -18.63 -6.25 20.26
CA LYS A 55 -19.67 -5.59 19.46
C LYS A 55 -19.20 -4.20 19.01
N GLU A 56 -18.65 -3.43 19.94
CA GLU A 56 -18.19 -2.07 19.68
C GLU A 56 -16.71 -2.04 19.27
N PRO A 57 -16.36 -1.27 18.23
CA PRO A 57 -14.98 -1.07 17.84
C PRO A 57 -14.22 -0.25 18.89
N VAL A 58 -12.89 -0.37 18.88
CA VAL A 58 -12.01 0.42 19.73
C VAL A 58 -11.45 1.57 18.92
N GLU A 59 -11.49 2.78 19.48
CA GLU A 59 -10.85 3.95 18.90
C GLU A 59 -9.52 4.24 19.61
N LEU A 60 -8.46 4.28 18.82
CA LEU A 60 -7.12 4.65 19.26
C LEU A 60 -6.92 6.16 19.09
N ASP A 61 -6.41 6.80 20.15
CA ASP A 61 -5.91 8.18 20.11
C ASP A 61 -4.39 8.15 20.20
N SER A 62 -3.71 8.56 19.12
CA SER A 62 -2.25 8.55 19.05
C SER A 62 -1.54 9.29 20.19
N ARG A 63 -2.18 10.31 20.79
CA ARG A 63 -1.61 11.11 21.89
C ARG A 63 -1.56 10.35 23.21
N LYS A 64 -2.31 9.25 23.31
CA LYS A 64 -2.37 8.37 24.48
C LYS A 64 -1.50 7.12 24.32
N LEU A 65 -0.79 6.99 23.19
CA LEU A 65 0.08 5.86 22.91
C LEU A 65 1.51 6.14 23.44
N PRO A 66 2.33 5.09 23.70
CA PRO A 66 3.67 5.27 24.27
C PRO A 66 4.66 6.05 23.40
N GLY A 67 4.51 5.96 22.07
CA GLY A 67 5.35 6.67 21.10
C GLY A 67 4.94 8.13 20.89
N LYS A 68 5.63 8.81 19.98
CA LYS A 68 5.31 10.20 19.61
C LYS A 68 4.95 10.31 18.13
N LEU A 69 3.83 10.96 17.83
CA LEU A 69 3.43 11.33 16.48
C LEU A 69 3.69 12.83 16.26
N SER A 70 4.18 13.16 15.07
CA SER A 70 4.19 14.52 14.53
C SER A 70 3.91 14.48 13.04
N ALA A 71 3.55 15.62 12.47
CA ALA A 71 3.32 15.81 11.05
C ALA A 71 4.03 17.07 10.55
N THR A 72 4.47 17.05 9.29
CA THR A 72 5.20 18.16 8.67
C THR A 72 5.03 18.19 7.14
N GLY A 73 5.49 19.27 6.50
CA GLY A 73 5.60 19.37 5.05
C GLY A 73 6.89 18.72 4.51
N PRO A 74 6.96 18.42 3.20
CA PRO A 74 8.11 17.71 2.63
C PRO A 74 9.43 18.51 2.68
N THR A 75 9.38 19.84 2.79
CA THR A 75 10.56 20.72 2.81
C THR A 75 11.24 20.79 4.18
N ASP A 76 10.56 20.38 5.24
CA ASP A 76 11.03 20.53 6.62
C ASP A 76 11.63 19.24 7.19
N VAL A 77 11.99 18.31 6.29
CA VAL A 77 12.48 16.97 6.64
C VAL A 77 13.95 16.84 6.28
N ASN A 78 14.76 16.46 7.25
CA ASN A 78 16.11 15.94 7.02
C ASN A 78 16.07 14.40 7.06
N PRO A 79 16.28 13.69 5.92
CA PRO A 79 16.23 12.23 5.90
C PRO A 79 17.19 11.53 6.87
N ALA A 80 18.33 12.16 7.19
CA ALA A 80 19.32 11.59 8.10
C ALA A 80 18.83 11.44 9.56
N ASP A 81 17.71 12.07 9.92
CA ASP A 81 17.12 11.98 11.26
C ASP A 81 16.31 10.68 11.46
N TYR A 82 16.14 9.87 10.41
CA TYR A 82 15.25 8.72 10.38
C TYR A 82 15.98 7.40 10.12
N ASP A 83 15.54 6.36 10.82
CA ASP A 83 16.06 4.99 10.68
C ASP A 83 15.35 4.21 9.57
N LEU A 84 14.11 4.60 9.25
CA LEU A 84 13.26 3.97 8.24
C LEU A 84 12.31 5.01 7.63
N VAL A 85 12.09 4.92 6.32
CA VAL A 85 11.04 5.68 5.62
C VAL A 85 9.95 4.72 5.15
N ALA A 86 8.68 5.03 5.43
CA ALA A 86 7.54 4.32 4.88
C ALA A 86 6.90 5.13 3.74
N LEU A 87 6.72 4.51 2.58
CA LEU A 87 6.10 5.12 1.40
C LEU A 87 4.60 4.78 1.40
N ALA A 88 3.75 5.74 1.76
CA ALA A 88 2.31 5.57 2.03
C ALA A 88 1.38 6.49 1.21
N MET A 89 1.91 7.12 0.15
CA MET A 89 1.14 7.79 -0.90
C MET A 89 0.96 6.86 -2.11
N GLN A 90 0.04 7.20 -3.02
CA GLN A 90 -0.07 6.50 -4.31
C GLN A 90 1.15 6.81 -5.21
N GLU A 91 1.58 5.86 -6.04
CA GLU A 91 2.74 6.03 -6.96
C GLU A 91 2.77 7.39 -7.69
N PRO A 92 1.66 7.89 -8.28
CA PRO A 92 1.71 9.13 -9.03
C PRO A 92 2.11 10.34 -8.16
N GLN A 93 1.81 10.32 -6.86
CA GLN A 93 2.03 11.47 -5.98
C GLN A 93 3.52 11.75 -5.74
N TYR A 94 4.41 10.76 -5.91
CA TYR A 94 5.84 10.93 -5.70
C TYR A 94 6.53 11.85 -6.70
N ARG A 95 5.87 12.20 -7.81
CA ARG A 95 6.37 13.22 -8.77
C ARG A 95 6.03 14.66 -8.37
N SER A 96 5.23 14.85 -7.33
CA SER A 96 4.75 16.18 -6.92
C SER A 96 5.91 17.04 -6.40
N PRO A 97 5.88 18.37 -6.62
CA PRO A 97 6.89 19.27 -6.06
C PRO A 97 7.02 19.13 -4.54
N GLY A 98 8.23 19.25 -4.02
CA GLY A 98 8.60 18.99 -2.63
C GLY A 98 8.76 17.50 -2.32
N VAL A 99 7.81 16.67 -2.74
CA VAL A 99 7.84 15.22 -2.50
C VAL A 99 8.92 14.55 -3.33
N ARG A 100 9.09 14.93 -4.61
CA ARG A 100 10.13 14.39 -5.49
C ARG A 100 11.52 14.64 -4.94
N GLU A 101 11.76 15.85 -4.46
CA GLU A 101 13.04 16.29 -3.89
C GLU A 101 13.33 15.58 -2.57
N LEU A 102 12.32 15.44 -1.70
CA LEU A 102 12.46 14.66 -0.47
C LEU A 102 12.75 13.19 -0.77
N LEU A 103 12.04 12.60 -1.74
CA LEU A 103 12.26 11.21 -2.14
C LEU A 103 13.67 11.00 -2.69
N ASP A 104 14.17 11.94 -3.50
CA ASP A 104 15.56 11.93 -3.99
C ASP A 104 16.58 12.04 -2.85
N ALA A 105 16.35 12.93 -1.89
CA ALA A 105 17.20 13.10 -0.71
C ALA A 105 17.23 11.84 0.16
N VAL A 106 16.08 11.17 0.34
CA VAL A 106 15.99 9.85 1.01
C VAL A 106 16.83 8.80 0.28
N ALA A 107 16.72 8.73 -1.04
CA ALA A 107 17.47 7.77 -1.86
C ALA A 107 18.99 8.00 -1.76
N ARG A 108 19.43 9.26 -1.91
CA ARG A 108 20.86 9.63 -1.79
C ARG A 108 21.40 9.46 -0.38
N GLY A 109 20.57 9.70 0.63
CA GLY A 109 20.88 9.45 2.03
C GLY A 109 20.97 7.96 2.38
N ARG A 110 20.60 7.06 1.45
CA ARG A 110 20.61 5.60 1.63
C ARG A 110 19.80 5.16 2.86
N ILE A 111 18.68 5.82 3.11
CA ILE A 111 17.77 5.45 4.21
C ILE A 111 16.93 4.25 3.75
N PRO A 112 16.80 3.17 4.55
CA PRO A 112 15.94 2.04 4.23
C PRO A 112 14.48 2.48 4.06
N CYS A 113 13.82 1.96 3.02
CA CYS A 113 12.47 2.34 2.64
C CYS A 113 11.52 1.13 2.57
N MET A 114 10.40 1.20 3.28
CA MET A 114 9.30 0.23 3.18
C MET A 114 8.11 0.85 2.44
N SER A 115 7.80 0.35 1.25
CA SER A 115 6.58 0.76 0.55
C SER A 115 5.36 0.02 1.08
N ILE A 116 4.30 0.75 1.47
CA ILE A 116 2.97 0.17 1.74
C ILE A 116 1.97 0.49 0.62
N MET A 117 2.48 0.71 -0.61
CA MET A 117 1.67 0.92 -1.81
C MET A 117 1.19 -0.40 -2.41
N ASN A 118 0.13 -0.36 -3.23
CA ASN A 118 -0.27 -1.54 -4.02
C ASN A 118 0.67 -1.78 -5.20
N MET A 119 1.23 -0.72 -5.77
CA MET A 119 2.18 -0.81 -6.88
C MET A 119 3.61 -0.83 -6.32
N PRO A 120 4.43 -1.84 -6.65
CA PRO A 120 5.82 -1.87 -6.21
C PRO A 120 6.61 -0.73 -6.85
N PRO A 121 7.43 0.01 -6.08
CA PRO A 121 8.33 0.96 -6.69
C PRO A 121 9.37 0.24 -7.55
N LEU A 122 9.81 0.88 -8.64
CA LEU A 122 10.74 0.29 -9.61
C LEU A 122 12.02 -0.33 -9.02
N PRO A 123 12.68 0.24 -7.98
CA PRO A 123 13.87 -0.34 -7.37
C PRO A 123 13.59 -1.68 -6.68
N TYR A 124 12.35 -1.93 -6.24
CA TYR A 124 11.98 -3.21 -5.64
C TYR A 124 11.95 -4.30 -6.70
N LEU A 125 11.39 -3.98 -7.88
CA LEU A 125 11.35 -4.88 -9.02
C LEU A 125 12.74 -5.22 -9.52
N LYS A 126 13.71 -4.30 -9.41
CA LYS A 126 15.13 -4.55 -9.75
C LYS A 126 15.78 -5.63 -8.87
N ARG A 127 15.19 -5.98 -7.73
CA ARG A 127 15.66 -7.09 -6.88
C ARG A 127 15.30 -8.47 -7.45
N ILE A 128 14.39 -8.55 -8.43
CA ILE A 128 13.94 -9.81 -9.01
C ILE A 128 14.91 -10.25 -10.12
N PRO A 129 15.61 -11.38 -9.97
CA PRO A 129 16.58 -11.85 -10.96
C PRO A 129 15.94 -12.07 -12.34
N GLY A 130 16.60 -11.56 -13.39
CA GLY A 130 16.18 -11.76 -14.78
C GLY A 130 14.99 -10.91 -15.25
N LEU A 131 14.39 -10.07 -14.39
CA LEU A 131 13.32 -9.18 -14.79
C LEU A 131 13.87 -7.94 -15.53
N ASN A 132 13.45 -7.70 -16.76
CA ASN A 132 13.81 -6.47 -17.48
C ASN A 132 12.95 -5.31 -16.99
N THR A 133 13.49 -4.52 -16.06
CA THR A 133 12.77 -3.39 -15.46
C THR A 133 12.65 -2.16 -16.36
N ASP A 134 13.51 -1.99 -17.37
CA ASP A 134 13.44 -0.85 -18.30
C ASP A 134 12.15 -0.90 -19.14
N ALA A 135 11.74 -2.11 -19.52
CA ALA A 135 10.48 -2.37 -20.23
C ALA A 135 9.23 -2.08 -19.38
N LEU A 136 9.37 -1.86 -18.06
CA LEU A 136 8.25 -1.61 -17.15
C LEU A 136 7.96 -0.13 -16.92
N THR A 137 8.85 0.76 -17.38
CA THR A 137 8.77 2.22 -17.14
C THR A 137 7.44 2.83 -17.59
N SER A 138 6.82 2.31 -18.65
CA SER A 138 5.51 2.77 -19.15
C SER A 138 4.33 2.50 -18.20
N ALA A 139 4.50 1.66 -17.17
CA ALA A 139 3.51 1.47 -16.12
C ALA A 139 3.60 2.54 -15.01
N PHE A 140 4.69 3.30 -14.93
CA PHE A 140 4.89 4.33 -13.91
C PHE A 140 4.44 5.69 -14.44
N THR A 141 3.91 6.53 -13.55
CA THR A 141 3.55 7.90 -13.94
C THR A 141 4.80 8.73 -14.21
N ASP A 142 5.83 8.55 -13.39
CA ASP A 142 7.17 9.07 -13.63
C ASP A 142 8.21 8.10 -13.03
N ALA A 143 8.81 7.27 -13.89
CA ALA A 143 9.81 6.30 -13.45
C ALA A 143 11.10 6.96 -12.93
N SER A 144 11.39 8.22 -13.31
CA SER A 144 12.66 8.88 -13.00
C SER A 144 12.82 9.23 -11.52
N VAL A 145 11.72 9.38 -10.78
CA VAL A 145 11.74 9.65 -9.33
C VAL A 145 12.38 8.53 -8.52
N TRP A 146 12.50 7.34 -9.11
CA TRP A 146 13.08 6.16 -8.48
C TRP A 146 14.56 5.92 -8.82
N SER A 147 15.15 6.74 -9.69
CA SER A 147 16.45 6.47 -10.33
C SER A 147 17.62 6.34 -9.36
N ASN A 148 17.63 7.09 -8.26
CA ASN A 148 18.74 7.13 -7.30
C ASN A 148 18.64 6.09 -6.17
N PHE A 149 17.55 5.32 -6.11
CA PHE A 149 17.40 4.29 -5.08
C PHE A 149 18.32 3.09 -5.34
N ASP A 150 19.01 2.68 -4.29
CA ASP A 150 19.60 1.36 -4.19
C ASP A 150 18.49 0.31 -4.03
N PRO A 151 18.36 -0.67 -4.96
CA PRO A 151 17.38 -1.74 -4.86
C PRO A 151 17.39 -2.45 -3.51
N GLY A 152 18.56 -2.67 -2.90
CA GLY A 152 18.69 -3.41 -1.64
C GLY A 152 18.08 -2.70 -0.43
N LEU A 153 17.92 -1.38 -0.52
CA LEU A 153 17.36 -0.52 0.53
C LEU A 153 15.87 -0.26 0.38
N LEU A 154 15.22 -0.83 -0.63
CA LEU A 154 13.78 -0.72 -0.82
C LEU A 154 13.11 -2.07 -0.64
N THR A 155 12.14 -2.13 0.26
CA THR A 155 11.24 -3.27 0.40
C THR A 155 9.79 -2.91 0.14
N LEU A 156 8.96 -3.93 -0.04
CA LEU A 156 7.54 -3.81 -0.30
C LEU A 156 6.75 -4.50 0.81
N CYS A 157 5.62 -3.90 1.13
CA CYS A 157 4.60 -4.44 1.98
C CYS A 157 3.29 -4.51 1.20
N SER A 158 2.60 -5.64 1.26
CA SER A 158 1.18 -5.68 0.88
C SER A 158 0.34 -5.02 1.98
N PRO A 159 -0.33 -3.89 1.70
CA PRO A 159 -1.29 -3.29 2.64
C PRO A 159 -2.61 -4.06 2.57
N ASP A 160 -2.75 -5.16 3.33
CA ASP A 160 -4.01 -5.89 3.37
C ASP A 160 -5.13 -5.25 4.20
N PRO A 161 -4.88 -4.47 5.28
CA PRO A 161 -5.95 -3.87 6.04
C PRO A 161 -6.82 -2.95 5.17
N GLN A 162 -8.14 -3.09 5.24
CA GLN A 162 -9.02 -2.13 4.59
C GLN A 162 -9.41 -1.05 5.55
N ALA A 163 -9.19 0.18 5.13
CA ALA A 163 -9.50 1.35 5.93
C ALA A 163 -10.06 2.47 5.05
N ILE A 164 -10.97 3.24 5.61
CA ILE A 164 -11.62 4.37 4.96
C ILE A 164 -11.68 5.54 5.93
N ARG A 165 -11.72 6.75 5.40
CA ARG A 165 -12.28 7.90 6.12
C ARG A 165 -13.75 8.01 5.75
N PRO A 166 -14.70 7.75 6.68
CA PRO A 166 -16.11 7.93 6.40
C PRO A 166 -16.43 9.38 5.99
N PRO A 167 -17.48 9.61 5.19
CA PRO A 167 -17.96 10.96 4.89
C PRO A 167 -18.28 11.73 6.18
N GLY A 168 -17.90 13.01 6.24
CA GLY A 168 -18.13 13.88 7.39
C GLY A 168 -17.11 13.75 8.53
N GLU A 169 -16.29 12.72 8.54
CA GLU A 169 -15.23 12.56 9.55
C GLU A 169 -14.01 13.47 9.29
N LYS A 170 -13.33 13.85 10.37
CA LYS A 170 -12.13 14.70 10.32
C LYS A 170 -10.99 14.05 9.53
N ILE A 171 -10.08 14.87 9.00
CA ILE A 171 -8.98 14.41 8.13
C ILE A 171 -7.99 13.45 8.82
N ASN A 172 -7.89 13.54 10.15
CA ASN A 172 -7.08 12.70 11.02
C ASN A 172 -7.80 11.44 11.51
N PHE A 173 -9.01 11.15 11.04
CA PHE A 173 -9.79 9.97 11.40
C PHE A 173 -9.74 8.88 10.33
N LEU A 174 -9.58 7.62 10.77
CA LEU A 174 -9.60 6.45 9.92
C LEU A 174 -10.39 5.30 10.58
N LEU A 175 -11.31 4.70 9.83
CA LEU A 175 -12.05 3.50 10.20
C LEU A 175 -11.48 2.29 9.45
N VAL A 176 -11.00 1.28 10.19
CA VAL A 176 -10.66 -0.02 9.63
C VAL A 176 -11.92 -0.84 9.46
N THR A 177 -12.20 -1.29 8.24
CA THR A 177 -13.36 -2.13 7.92
C THR A 177 -12.99 -3.60 7.83
N LEU A 178 -11.73 -3.91 7.49
CA LEU A 178 -11.21 -5.28 7.48
C LEU A 178 -9.83 -5.32 8.15
N PRO A 179 -9.71 -5.86 9.38
CA PRO A 179 -8.51 -5.74 10.20
C PRO A 179 -7.50 -6.86 9.93
N THR A 180 -7.09 -7.05 8.67
CA THR A 180 -6.03 -7.99 8.25
C THR A 180 -4.64 -7.39 8.52
N ASN A 181 -3.56 -7.97 8.00
CA ASN A 181 -2.19 -7.63 8.38
C ASN A 181 -1.38 -7.02 7.23
N PHE A 182 -0.48 -6.10 7.57
CA PHE A 182 0.61 -5.70 6.68
C PHE A 182 1.57 -6.87 6.50
N LYS A 183 1.91 -7.22 5.25
CA LYS A 183 2.87 -8.30 4.94
C LYS A 183 4.07 -7.72 4.21
N VAL A 184 5.19 -7.60 4.90
CA VAL A 184 6.42 -6.94 4.44
C VAL A 184 7.43 -7.99 4.02
N ALA A 185 8.04 -7.82 2.85
CA ALA A 185 9.24 -8.55 2.49
C ALA A 185 10.46 -8.05 3.27
N ARG A 186 11.44 -8.92 3.51
CA ARG A 186 12.74 -8.52 4.03
C ARG A 186 13.46 -7.52 3.11
N PHE A 187 14.34 -6.72 3.68
CA PHE A 187 15.36 -6.02 2.91
C PHE A 187 16.41 -7.02 2.38
N ASP A 188 17.31 -6.55 1.54
CA ASP A 188 18.45 -7.37 1.11
C ASP A 188 19.35 -7.70 2.33
N SER A 189 19.67 -6.67 3.13
CA SER A 189 20.48 -6.81 4.33
C SER A 189 19.69 -7.34 5.54
N ASP A 190 20.36 -8.18 6.36
CA ASP A 190 19.82 -8.60 7.66
C ASP A 190 19.73 -7.44 8.66
N LYS A 191 20.63 -6.46 8.55
CA LYS A 191 20.67 -5.28 9.41
C LYS A 191 19.39 -4.44 9.28
N ASP A 192 18.99 -4.11 8.05
CA ASP A 192 17.78 -3.31 7.82
C ASP A 192 16.53 -4.15 8.07
N THR A 193 16.58 -5.45 7.78
CA THR A 193 15.51 -6.40 8.12
C THR A 193 15.30 -6.48 9.64
N ALA A 194 16.35 -6.34 10.46
CA ALA A 194 16.23 -6.32 11.92
C ALA A 194 15.39 -5.15 12.43
N ILE A 195 15.37 -4.00 11.72
CA ILE A 195 14.46 -2.88 12.00
C ILE A 195 13.01 -3.37 11.87
N LEU A 196 12.66 -3.97 10.73
CA LEU A 196 11.30 -4.47 10.48
C LEU A 196 10.88 -5.55 11.49
N ARG A 197 11.77 -6.50 11.81
CA ARG A 197 11.52 -7.55 12.80
C ARG A 197 11.28 -6.99 14.19
N ARG A 198 11.98 -5.91 14.54
CA ARG A 198 11.75 -5.20 15.80
C ARG A 198 10.38 -4.50 15.81
N LEU A 199 10.02 -3.80 14.73
CA LEU A 199 8.69 -3.20 14.58
C LEU A 199 7.58 -4.25 14.64
N GLU A 200 7.75 -5.42 14.01
CA GLU A 200 6.83 -6.56 14.07
C GLU A 200 6.62 -7.04 15.49
N LYS A 201 7.70 -7.28 16.24
CA LYS A 201 7.63 -7.71 17.64
C LYS A 201 6.89 -6.70 18.52
N ASP A 202 7.14 -5.41 18.31
CA ASP A 202 6.52 -4.34 19.09
C ASP A 202 5.03 -4.20 18.77
N VAL A 203 4.63 -4.33 17.49
CA VAL A 203 3.22 -4.37 17.07
C VAL A 203 2.49 -5.62 17.60
N ASP A 204 3.15 -6.77 17.66
CA ASP A 204 2.59 -7.99 18.23
C ASP A 204 2.44 -7.94 19.76
N GLY A 205 3.42 -7.33 20.42
CA GLY A 205 3.41 -7.10 21.86
C GLY A 205 2.38 -6.05 22.32
N ALA A 206 1.83 -5.25 21.40
CA ALA A 206 0.88 -4.20 21.71
C ALA A 206 -0.34 -4.73 22.48
N ARG A 207 -0.64 -4.10 23.61
CA ARG A 207 -1.86 -4.32 24.40
C ARG A 207 -2.54 -2.99 24.64
N TYR A 208 -3.86 -2.96 24.46
CA TYR A 208 -4.67 -1.77 24.68
C TYR A 208 -5.62 -2.00 25.85
N ASN A 209 -5.66 -1.09 26.82
CA ASN A 209 -6.57 -1.22 27.95
C ASN A 209 -7.89 -0.51 27.63
N THR A 210 -8.98 -1.27 27.55
CA THR A 210 -10.33 -0.72 27.30
C THR A 210 -11.08 -0.32 28.56
N GLY A 211 -10.46 -0.42 29.74
CA GLY A 211 -11.11 -0.30 31.05
C GLY A 211 -11.43 -1.67 31.67
N ASP A 212 -11.77 -2.65 30.84
CA ASP A 212 -12.06 -4.04 31.25
C ASP A 212 -10.80 -4.93 31.29
N GLY A 213 -9.62 -4.33 31.11
CA GLY A 213 -8.34 -5.03 31.03
C GLY A 213 -7.65 -4.90 29.66
N PRO A 214 -6.40 -5.37 29.56
CA PRO A 214 -5.61 -5.31 28.34
C PRO A 214 -6.11 -6.31 27.29
N ILE A 215 -6.39 -5.81 26.08
CA ILE A 215 -6.73 -6.63 24.92
C ILE A 215 -5.63 -6.60 23.86
N GLU A 216 -5.57 -7.65 23.04
CA GLU A 216 -4.79 -7.64 21.83
C GLU A 216 -5.48 -6.79 20.75
N LEU A 217 -4.69 -5.99 20.02
CA LEU A 217 -5.18 -5.25 18.86
C LEU A 217 -4.90 -5.99 17.55
N PRO A 218 -5.87 -6.03 16.62
CA PRO A 218 -5.65 -6.57 15.29
C PRO A 218 -4.85 -5.58 14.43
N VAL A 219 -4.69 -5.88 13.14
CA VAL A 219 -3.78 -5.17 12.22
C VAL A 219 -2.34 -5.31 12.69
N LYS A 220 -1.69 -6.38 12.26
CA LYS A 220 -0.30 -6.69 12.59
C LYS A 220 0.66 -6.32 11.46
N LEU A 221 1.92 -6.18 11.81
CA LEU A 221 3.03 -6.15 10.86
C LEU A 221 3.61 -7.56 10.80
N ARG A 222 3.68 -8.16 9.62
CA ARG A 222 4.20 -9.51 9.39
C ARG A 222 5.37 -9.43 8.44
N VAL A 223 6.57 -9.77 8.91
CA VAL A 223 7.78 -9.73 8.09
C VAL A 223 8.05 -11.12 7.53
N HIS A 224 8.33 -11.20 6.25
CA HIS A 224 8.54 -12.44 5.51
C HIS A 224 9.91 -12.43 4.85
N ASP A 225 10.55 -13.61 4.80
CA ASP A 225 11.87 -13.73 4.16
C ASP A 225 11.77 -13.76 2.62
N SER A 226 10.64 -14.19 2.07
CA SER A 226 10.38 -14.14 0.63
C SER A 226 10.02 -12.71 0.20
N ILE A 227 10.69 -12.23 -0.86
CA ILE A 227 10.36 -10.97 -1.54
C ILE A 227 9.09 -11.08 -2.40
N PHE A 228 8.52 -12.27 -2.52
CA PHE A 228 7.36 -12.48 -3.38
C PHE A 228 6.03 -12.46 -2.62
N VAL A 229 6.04 -12.57 -1.29
CA VAL A 229 4.82 -12.51 -0.45
C VAL A 229 3.97 -11.26 -0.72
N PRO A 230 4.55 -10.04 -0.84
CA PRO A 230 3.74 -8.87 -1.18
C PRO A 230 3.06 -8.94 -2.56
N LEU A 231 3.62 -9.69 -3.51
CA LEU A 231 3.09 -9.81 -4.88
C LEU A 231 1.79 -10.62 -4.92
N ALA A 232 1.48 -11.41 -3.89
CA ALA A 232 0.20 -12.13 -3.79
C ALA A 232 -1.01 -11.19 -3.92
N LYS A 233 -0.84 -9.91 -3.58
CA LYS A 233 -1.86 -8.87 -3.74
C LYS A 233 -2.27 -8.64 -5.18
N TRP A 234 -1.35 -8.82 -6.14
CA TRP A 234 -1.59 -8.54 -7.55
C TRP A 234 -2.78 -9.33 -8.12
N ALA A 235 -2.91 -10.60 -7.75
CA ALA A 235 -4.02 -11.43 -8.21
C ALA A 235 -5.38 -10.85 -7.78
N MET A 236 -5.47 -10.34 -6.54
CA MET A 236 -6.68 -9.67 -6.04
C MET A 236 -6.94 -8.34 -6.77
N LEU A 237 -5.88 -7.56 -7.04
CA LEU A 237 -6.01 -6.26 -7.70
C LEU A 237 -6.49 -6.42 -9.15
N LEU A 238 -5.93 -7.33 -9.92
CA LEU A 238 -6.30 -7.52 -11.32
C LEU A 238 -7.66 -8.22 -11.46
N THR A 239 -7.98 -9.20 -10.60
CA THR A 239 -9.26 -9.91 -10.66
C THR A 239 -10.43 -9.07 -10.16
N GLY A 240 -10.23 -8.24 -9.13
CA GLY A 240 -11.26 -7.37 -8.58
C GLY A 240 -11.05 -5.90 -8.92
N ASN A 241 -10.01 -5.28 -8.34
CA ASN A 241 -9.89 -3.81 -8.33
C ASN A 241 -9.91 -3.17 -9.72
N TYR A 242 -9.14 -3.70 -10.67
CA TYR A 242 -9.10 -3.13 -12.03
C TYR A 242 -10.29 -3.57 -12.87
N ARG A 243 -10.91 -4.73 -12.58
CA ARG A 243 -12.18 -5.15 -13.21
C ARG A 243 -13.40 -4.39 -12.69
N CYS A 244 -13.27 -3.61 -11.63
CA CYS A 244 -14.27 -2.60 -11.27
C CYS A 244 -14.40 -1.50 -12.33
N VAL A 245 -13.39 -1.29 -13.18
CA VAL A 245 -13.43 -0.30 -14.26
C VAL A 245 -14.21 -0.88 -15.44
N THR A 246 -15.36 -0.30 -15.76
CA THR A 246 -16.18 -0.66 -16.92
C THR A 246 -16.42 0.55 -17.81
N GLN A 247 -17.01 0.34 -18.99
CA GLN A 247 -17.37 1.45 -19.89
C GLN A 247 -18.46 2.34 -19.30
N ASP A 248 -19.45 1.74 -18.63
CA ASP A 248 -20.67 2.41 -18.14
C ASP A 248 -20.54 2.97 -16.73
N GLY A 249 -19.36 2.87 -16.12
CA GLY A 249 -19.09 3.33 -14.76
C GLY A 249 -18.30 2.33 -13.93
N ALA A 250 -18.16 2.62 -12.64
CA ALA A 250 -17.44 1.72 -11.73
C ALA A 250 -18.44 0.81 -11.05
N ILE A 251 -18.12 -0.48 -10.98
CA ILE A 251 -18.86 -1.48 -10.21
C ILE A 251 -18.11 -1.76 -8.92
N ASP A 252 -18.78 -2.36 -7.93
CA ASP A 252 -18.10 -2.79 -6.72
C ASP A 252 -17.18 -4.01 -6.98
N ILE A 253 -16.27 -4.28 -6.04
CA ILE A 253 -15.31 -5.39 -6.17
C ILE A 253 -16.05 -6.73 -6.11
N LYS A 254 -17.11 -6.84 -5.31
CA LYS A 254 -17.96 -8.02 -5.23
C LYS A 254 -18.50 -8.41 -6.62
N ASP A 255 -19.13 -7.47 -7.32
CA ASP A 255 -19.70 -7.69 -8.65
C ASP A 255 -18.61 -7.98 -9.68
N ALA A 256 -17.47 -7.28 -9.61
CA ALA A 256 -16.33 -7.55 -10.49
C ALA A 256 -15.85 -9.00 -10.37
N VAL A 257 -15.86 -9.56 -9.15
CA VAL A 257 -15.42 -10.94 -8.87
C VAL A 257 -16.51 -11.97 -9.15
N HIS A 258 -17.76 -11.72 -8.73
CA HIS A 258 -18.79 -12.75 -8.68
C HIS A 258 -19.74 -12.79 -9.89
N ARG A 259 -19.82 -11.73 -10.70
CA ARG A 259 -20.68 -11.71 -11.90
C ARG A 259 -20.30 -12.78 -12.90
N ASP A 260 -19.00 -13.07 -13.01
CA ASP A 260 -18.45 -14.18 -13.78
C ASP A 260 -17.25 -14.74 -13.03
N ILE A 261 -17.53 -15.72 -12.18
CA ILE A 261 -16.56 -16.30 -11.25
C ILE A 261 -15.48 -17.13 -11.97
N GLU A 262 -15.79 -17.72 -13.11
CA GLU A 262 -14.85 -18.53 -13.89
C GLU A 262 -13.86 -17.63 -14.64
N THR A 263 -14.32 -16.51 -15.19
CA THR A 263 -13.41 -15.46 -15.68
C THR A 263 -12.53 -14.94 -14.55
N SER A 264 -13.10 -14.68 -13.37
CA SER A 264 -12.33 -14.22 -12.20
C SER A 264 -11.24 -15.21 -11.80
N ARG A 265 -11.57 -16.51 -11.76
CA ARG A 265 -10.63 -17.60 -11.49
C ARG A 265 -9.52 -17.66 -12.52
N THR A 266 -9.86 -17.53 -13.80
CA THR A 266 -8.89 -17.54 -14.91
C THR A 266 -7.90 -16.37 -14.80
N VAL A 267 -8.37 -15.15 -14.57
CA VAL A 267 -7.51 -13.98 -14.36
C VAL A 267 -6.63 -14.18 -13.13
N TYR A 268 -7.22 -14.63 -12.01
CA TYR A 268 -6.50 -14.79 -10.76
C TYR A 268 -5.36 -15.80 -10.88
N ASN A 269 -5.64 -16.98 -11.44
CA ASN A 269 -4.65 -18.04 -11.65
C ASN A 269 -3.57 -17.61 -12.65
N TRP A 270 -3.93 -16.84 -13.68
CA TRP A 270 -2.94 -16.30 -14.61
C TRP A 270 -1.96 -15.36 -13.91
N VAL A 271 -2.45 -14.45 -13.04
CA VAL A 271 -1.58 -13.55 -12.27
C VAL A 271 -0.71 -14.33 -11.27
N CYS A 272 -1.27 -15.33 -10.59
CA CYS A 272 -0.47 -16.24 -9.75
C CYS A 272 0.66 -16.90 -10.55
N GLY A 273 0.36 -17.39 -11.77
CA GLY A 273 1.38 -17.93 -12.66
C GLY A 273 2.46 -16.91 -13.03
N VAL A 274 2.12 -15.64 -13.25
CA VAL A 274 3.12 -14.57 -13.46
C VAL A 274 4.01 -14.41 -12.23
N CYS A 275 3.43 -14.41 -11.01
CA CYS A 275 4.21 -14.35 -9.77
C CYS A 275 5.14 -15.57 -9.61
N GLU A 276 4.67 -16.77 -9.92
CA GLU A 276 5.50 -18.00 -9.88
C GLU A 276 6.66 -17.92 -10.88
N ARG A 277 6.43 -17.39 -12.10
CA ARG A 277 7.50 -17.15 -13.08
C ARG A 277 8.54 -16.13 -12.63
N LEU A 278 8.17 -15.19 -11.77
CA LEU A 278 9.10 -14.26 -11.12
C LEU A 278 9.93 -14.92 -10.01
N GLY A 279 9.49 -16.06 -9.47
CA GLY A 279 10.15 -16.79 -8.39
C GLY A 279 9.32 -16.95 -7.12
N ALA A 280 8.05 -16.55 -7.11
CA ALA A 280 7.17 -16.79 -5.97
C ALA A 280 6.97 -18.29 -5.74
N SER A 281 7.03 -18.72 -4.47
CA SER A 281 6.54 -20.04 -4.10
C SER A 281 5.01 -20.05 -4.10
N PRO A 282 4.33 -21.16 -4.43
CA PRO A 282 2.88 -21.27 -4.25
C PRO A 282 2.41 -20.93 -2.82
N ASN A 283 3.27 -21.16 -1.82
CA ASN A 283 2.99 -20.81 -0.41
C ASN A 283 3.07 -19.31 -0.11
N ASP A 284 3.70 -18.52 -0.97
CA ASP A 284 3.69 -17.06 -0.89
C ASP A 284 2.35 -16.48 -1.38
N LEU A 285 1.59 -17.25 -2.15
CA LEU A 285 0.36 -16.84 -2.82
C LEU A 285 -0.88 -17.28 -2.04
N VAL A 286 -2.01 -16.63 -2.36
CA VAL A 286 -3.30 -16.91 -1.71
C VAL A 286 -4.19 -17.68 -2.69
N PRO A 287 -4.79 -18.82 -2.31
CA PRO A 287 -5.75 -19.53 -3.16
C PRO A 287 -6.94 -18.66 -3.56
N PHE A 288 -7.43 -18.85 -4.79
CA PHE A 288 -8.56 -18.07 -5.32
C PHE A 288 -9.81 -18.18 -4.44
N GLU A 289 -10.12 -19.35 -3.89
CA GLU A 289 -11.29 -19.59 -3.04
C GLU A 289 -11.30 -18.67 -1.82
N LYS A 290 -10.13 -18.42 -1.22
CA LYS A 290 -10.01 -17.51 -0.08
C LYS A 290 -10.31 -16.07 -0.50
N TYR A 291 -9.83 -15.66 -1.67
CA TYR A 291 -10.11 -14.33 -2.21
C TYR A 291 -11.58 -14.18 -2.62
N ALA A 292 -12.14 -15.14 -3.35
CA ALA A 292 -13.54 -15.15 -3.76
C ALA A 292 -14.48 -15.13 -2.55
N ALA A 293 -14.19 -15.86 -1.48
CA ALA A 293 -14.96 -15.79 -0.25
C ALA A 293 -14.92 -14.37 0.36
N ALA A 294 -13.73 -13.78 0.48
CA ALA A 294 -13.55 -12.42 1.01
C ALA A 294 -14.17 -11.33 0.12
N ALA A 295 -14.26 -11.55 -1.19
CA ALA A 295 -14.83 -10.59 -2.14
C ALA A 295 -16.33 -10.31 -1.92
N ASN A 296 -17.07 -11.22 -1.26
CA ASN A 296 -18.47 -11.02 -0.91
C ASN A 296 -18.73 -9.79 -0.04
N ASP A 297 -17.75 -9.39 0.78
CA ASP A 297 -17.84 -8.25 1.69
C ASP A 297 -17.33 -6.94 1.06
N LEU A 298 -16.85 -7.00 -0.19
CA LEU A 298 -16.22 -5.86 -0.88
C LEU A 298 -17.22 -5.07 -1.72
N VAL A 299 -18.22 -4.51 -1.03
CA VAL A 299 -19.39 -3.81 -1.59
C VAL A 299 -19.12 -2.35 -2.00
N ARG A 300 -17.88 -2.02 -2.35
CA ARG A 300 -17.51 -0.69 -2.85
C ARG A 300 -16.61 -0.80 -4.07
N PRO A 301 -16.68 0.16 -5.01
CA PRO A 301 -15.70 0.22 -6.09
C PRO A 301 -14.28 0.45 -5.56
N SER A 302 -13.31 -0.13 -6.26
CA SER A 302 -11.90 0.01 -5.92
C SER A 302 -11.44 1.48 -5.93
N SER A 303 -10.33 1.76 -5.23
CA SER A 303 -9.73 3.11 -5.27
C SER A 303 -9.37 3.55 -6.69
N ALA A 304 -8.84 2.64 -7.52
CA ALA A 304 -8.53 2.91 -8.92
C ALA A 304 -9.79 3.29 -9.72
N ALA A 305 -10.86 2.49 -9.62
CA ALA A 305 -12.10 2.74 -10.35
C ALA A 305 -12.80 4.02 -9.90
N ARG A 306 -12.83 4.30 -8.59
CA ARG A 306 -13.35 5.56 -8.05
C ARG A 306 -12.54 6.77 -8.54
N ALA A 307 -11.22 6.69 -8.50
CA ALA A 307 -10.35 7.77 -8.96
C ALA A 307 -10.58 8.07 -10.45
N LEU A 308 -10.63 7.04 -11.30
CA LEU A 308 -10.92 7.22 -12.73
C LEU A 308 -12.29 7.86 -12.98
N ASN A 309 -13.32 7.41 -12.28
CA ASN A 309 -14.66 8.00 -12.42
C ASN A 309 -14.73 9.45 -11.94
N ASN A 310 -13.92 9.81 -10.95
CA ASN A 310 -13.83 11.18 -10.44
C ASN A 310 -12.92 12.07 -11.29
N GLY A 311 -12.51 11.64 -12.49
CA GLY A 311 -11.71 12.45 -13.40
C GLY A 311 -10.22 12.55 -13.05
N VAL A 312 -9.71 11.71 -12.14
CA VAL A 312 -8.30 11.76 -11.75
C VAL A 312 -7.41 11.38 -12.95
N PRO A 313 -6.39 12.19 -13.30
CA PRO A 313 -5.61 12.02 -14.54
C PRO A 313 -4.53 10.93 -14.43
N ASN A 314 -4.19 10.47 -13.22
CA ASN A 314 -3.18 9.45 -12.97
C ASN A 314 -3.57 8.57 -11.79
N ILE A 315 -3.36 7.27 -11.92
CA ILE A 315 -3.55 6.26 -10.87
C ILE A 315 -2.35 5.31 -10.89
N GLU A 316 -2.21 4.49 -9.85
CA GLU A 316 -1.32 3.32 -9.90
C GLU A 316 -1.75 2.36 -11.02
N ARG A 317 -0.79 1.85 -11.79
CA ARG A 317 -1.03 0.95 -12.94
C ARG A 317 -0.44 -0.44 -12.74
N THR A 318 -0.79 -1.07 -11.61
CA THR A 318 -0.43 -2.47 -11.34
C THR A 318 -0.99 -3.41 -12.41
N ASP A 319 -2.14 -3.10 -13.04
CA ASP A 319 -2.67 -3.79 -14.21
C ASP A 319 -1.67 -3.81 -15.37
N ARG A 320 -1.15 -2.63 -15.75
CA ARG A 320 -0.18 -2.48 -16.83
C ARG A 320 1.15 -3.11 -16.46
N LEU A 321 1.59 -2.94 -15.21
CA LEU A 321 2.83 -3.53 -14.71
C LEU A 321 2.81 -5.06 -14.85
N VAL A 322 1.79 -5.73 -14.32
CA VAL A 322 1.69 -7.19 -14.39
C VAL A 322 1.52 -7.68 -15.82
N GLN A 323 0.78 -6.96 -16.67
CA GLN A 323 0.69 -7.27 -18.10
C GLN A 323 2.06 -7.24 -18.79
N LEU A 324 2.86 -6.19 -18.56
CA LEU A 324 4.19 -6.04 -19.15
C LEU A 324 5.15 -7.13 -18.65
N ILE A 325 5.08 -7.49 -17.37
CA ILE A 325 5.86 -8.59 -16.81
C ILE A 325 5.45 -9.92 -17.45
N GLY A 326 4.14 -10.22 -17.54
CA GLY A 326 3.65 -11.44 -18.19
C GLY A 326 4.15 -11.56 -19.62
N ALA A 327 4.16 -10.45 -20.37
CA ALA A 327 4.65 -10.42 -21.75
C ALA A 327 6.13 -10.80 -21.88
N GLN A 328 6.99 -10.50 -20.89
CA GLN A 328 8.40 -10.93 -20.89
C GLN A 328 8.55 -12.45 -20.82
N TYR A 329 7.55 -13.14 -20.26
CA TYR A 329 7.51 -14.61 -20.16
C TYR A 329 6.62 -15.26 -21.23
N GLY A 330 6.17 -14.51 -22.24
CA GLY A 330 5.24 -15.02 -23.26
C GLY A 330 3.84 -15.33 -22.72
N MET A 331 3.49 -14.83 -21.54
CA MET A 331 2.18 -15.03 -20.92
C MET A 331 1.24 -13.89 -21.32
N ARG A 332 0.03 -14.24 -21.77
CA ARG A 332 -1.03 -13.29 -22.15
C ARG A 332 -2.35 -13.71 -21.54
N ASN A 333 -3.21 -12.72 -21.28
CA ASN A 333 -4.57 -12.94 -20.82
C ASN A 333 -5.48 -11.86 -21.41
N GLU A 334 -6.45 -12.28 -22.24
CA GLU A 334 -7.31 -11.36 -22.99
C GLU A 334 -8.17 -10.45 -22.10
N VAL A 335 -8.53 -10.91 -20.90
CA VAL A 335 -9.30 -10.10 -19.95
C VAL A 335 -8.42 -9.01 -19.38
N VAL A 336 -7.20 -9.34 -18.96
CA VAL A 336 -6.21 -8.36 -18.49
C VAL A 336 -5.88 -7.36 -19.60
N ASP A 337 -5.66 -7.82 -20.83
CA ASP A 337 -5.35 -6.97 -21.97
C ASP A 337 -6.48 -5.97 -22.26
N ARG A 338 -7.74 -6.42 -22.25
CA ARG A 338 -8.91 -5.54 -22.39
C ARG A 338 -9.06 -4.56 -21.23
N THR A 339 -8.85 -5.00 -19.99
CA THR A 339 -8.92 -4.13 -18.80
C THR A 339 -7.86 -3.03 -18.86
N VAL A 340 -6.61 -3.36 -19.22
CA VAL A 340 -5.54 -2.37 -19.38
C VAL A 340 -5.90 -1.33 -20.44
N ALA A 341 -6.38 -1.76 -21.62
CA ALA A 341 -6.78 -0.86 -22.70
C ALA A 341 -7.93 0.07 -22.27
N LEU A 342 -8.88 -0.43 -21.49
CA LEU A 342 -9.98 0.38 -20.94
C LEU A 342 -9.46 1.43 -19.94
N VAL A 343 -8.55 1.04 -19.03
CA VAL A 343 -7.93 1.97 -18.08
C VAL A 343 -7.14 3.05 -18.81
N ASP A 344 -6.39 2.69 -19.85
CA ASP A 344 -5.66 3.64 -20.71
C ASP A 344 -6.62 4.66 -21.36
N ALA A 345 -7.74 4.20 -21.93
CA ALA A 345 -8.73 5.06 -22.56
C ALA A 345 -9.40 6.03 -21.55
N ARG A 346 -9.70 5.57 -20.34
CA ARG A 346 -10.26 6.41 -19.25
C ARG A 346 -9.26 7.47 -18.81
N LEU A 347 -7.99 7.10 -18.65
CA LEU A 347 -6.93 8.05 -18.29
C LEU A 347 -6.69 9.09 -19.37
N ALA A 348 -6.69 8.70 -20.64
CA ALA A 348 -6.56 9.63 -21.76
C ALA A 348 -7.68 10.68 -21.76
N THR A 349 -8.92 10.23 -21.54
CA THR A 349 -10.08 11.13 -21.38
C THR A 349 -9.89 12.10 -20.21
N ASN A 350 -9.56 11.58 -19.02
CA ASN A 350 -9.37 12.41 -17.82
C ASN A 350 -8.24 13.44 -17.99
N ARG A 351 -7.12 13.05 -18.62
CA ARG A 351 -6.00 13.95 -18.91
C ARG A 351 -6.37 15.05 -19.89
N LYS A 352 -7.16 14.72 -20.92
CA LYS A 352 -7.68 15.73 -21.87
C LYS A 352 -8.58 16.73 -21.16
N THR A 353 -9.47 16.28 -20.29
CA THR A 353 -10.34 17.15 -19.50
C THR A 353 -9.56 18.02 -18.51
N ALA A 354 -8.53 17.48 -17.85
CA ALA A 354 -7.72 18.24 -16.90
C ALA A 354 -6.80 19.29 -17.56
N ALA A 355 -6.53 19.16 -18.86
CA ALA A 355 -5.72 20.10 -19.64
C ALA A 355 -6.56 21.14 -20.41
N ALA A 356 -7.89 20.96 -20.45
CA ALA A 356 -8.84 21.92 -20.99
C ALA A 356 -9.22 22.93 -19.91
#